data_AF-A0A5E4FGQ1-F1
#
_entry.id   AF-A0A5E4FGQ1-F1
#
_cell.length_a   1.000
_cell.length_b   1.000
_cell.length_c   1.000
_cell.angle_alpha   90.00
_cell.angle_beta   90.00
_cell.angle_gamma   90.00
#
_symmetry.space_group_name_H-M   'P 1'
#
loop_
_entity.id
_entity.type
_entity.pdbx_description
1 polymer ?
#
loop_
_entity_poly.entity_id
_entity_poly.type
_entity_poly.pdbx_seq_one_letter_code
_entity_poly.pdbx_strand_id
1 'polypeptide(L)'
;MGKNDFLTPKAIANRIKAKGLQKLRWYCQMCQKQCRDENGFKCHCMSESHQRQMQIFGENSNRIVDGYSEEFEQSFLDLMKRSHRFSRGLQRVHQRPPPCSYEFD
;
A
#
# COMPACT_ATOMS: atom_id res chain seq x y z
N MET A 1 -6.63 39.22 7.87
CA MET A 1 -6.37 37.78 7.63
C MET A 1 -4.88 37.61 7.36
N GLY A 2 -4.11 37.21 8.37
CA GLY A 2 -2.63 37.19 8.32
C GLY A 2 -2.09 36.13 7.37
N LYS A 3 -1.08 36.51 6.58
CA LYS A 3 -0.38 35.67 5.61
C LYS A 3 0.15 34.41 6.31
N ASN A 4 -0.31 33.24 5.91
CA ASN A 4 0.23 31.96 6.39
C ASN A 4 1.59 31.73 5.71
N ASP A 5 2.62 32.43 6.17
CA ASP A 5 3.98 32.26 5.68
C ASP A 5 4.44 30.82 5.89
N PHE A 6 5.07 30.28 4.85
CA PHE A 6 5.50 28.89 4.71
C PHE A 6 6.43 28.40 5.85
N LEU A 7 7.02 29.33 6.58
CA LEU A 7 7.98 29.12 7.67
C LEU A 7 7.39 29.37 9.06
N THR A 8 6.10 29.68 9.19
CA THR A 8 5.50 29.81 10.51
C THR A 8 5.56 28.48 11.28
N PRO A 9 5.74 28.51 12.62
CA PRO A 9 5.73 27.30 13.44
C PRO A 9 4.48 26.43 13.21
N LYS A 10 3.33 27.06 12.95
CA LYS A 10 2.07 26.39 12.59
C LYS A 10 2.16 25.66 11.25
N ALA A 11 2.73 26.27 10.21
CA ALA A 11 2.93 25.63 8.91
C ALA A 11 3.90 24.44 8.99
N ILE A 12 5.00 24.59 9.74
CA ILE A 12 5.98 23.53 9.97
C ILE A 12 5.34 22.36 10.73
N ALA A 13 4.62 22.63 11.83
CA ALA A 13 3.91 21.59 12.59
C ALA A 13 2.87 20.85 11.74
N ASN A 14 2.14 21.57 10.88
CA ASN A 14 1.17 20.96 9.98
C ASN A 14 1.82 20.04 8.94
N ARG A 15 2.99 20.44 8.42
CA ARG A 15 3.78 19.64 7.48
C ARG A 15 4.34 18.37 8.13
N ILE A 16 4.89 18.48 9.35
CA ILE A 16 5.40 17.30 10.09
C ILE A 16 4.26 16.30 10.33
N LYS A 17 3.09 16.78 10.78
CA LYS A 17 1.90 15.93 10.95
C LYS A 17 1.40 15.30 9.64
N ALA A 18 1.72 15.89 8.49
CA ALA A 18 1.36 15.35 7.17
C ALA A 18 2.39 14.34 6.62
N LYS A 19 3.63 14.34 7.13
CA LYS A 19 4.71 13.45 6.68
C LYS A 19 4.76 12.09 7.40
N GLY A 20 4.12 11.96 8.56
CA GLY A 20 4.07 10.70 9.30
C GLY A 20 3.08 9.71 8.66
N LEU A 21 3.43 8.42 8.62
CA LEU A 21 2.54 7.35 8.20
C LEU A 21 1.37 7.26 9.19
N GLN A 22 0.25 7.89 8.86
CA GLN A 22 -0.92 7.88 9.71
C GLN A 22 -1.60 6.51 9.63
N LYS A 23 -2.33 6.12 10.68
CA LYS A 23 -3.17 4.92 10.64
C LYS A 23 -4.05 4.97 9.39
N LEU A 24 -4.15 3.88 8.65
CA LEU A 24 -4.92 3.76 7.40
C LEU A 24 -6.45 3.95 7.55
N ARG A 25 -6.92 4.43 8.71
CA ARG A 25 -8.34 4.63 9.02
C ARG A 25 -9.05 5.52 8.00
N TRP A 26 -8.36 6.52 7.45
CA TRP A 26 -8.93 7.50 6.53
C TRP A 26 -8.28 7.43 5.14
N TYR A 27 -8.05 6.21 4.63
CA TYR A 27 -7.47 5.98 3.32
C TYR A 27 -8.53 5.58 2.29
N CYS A 28 -8.49 6.17 1.10
CA CYS A 28 -9.35 5.77 -0.01
C CYS A 28 -8.56 4.88 -0.97
N GLN A 29 -8.95 3.61 -1.09
CA GLN A 29 -8.32 2.66 -2.01
C GLN A 29 -8.50 3.06 -3.47
N MET A 30 -9.72 3.45 -3.85
CA MET A 30 -10.08 3.84 -5.22
C MET A 30 -9.25 5.01 -5.75
N CYS A 31 -8.95 5.99 -4.88
CA CYS A 31 -8.16 7.17 -5.25
C CYS A 31 -6.70 7.09 -4.78
N GLN A 32 -6.30 5.96 -4.17
CA GLN A 32 -5.02 5.78 -3.48
C GLN A 32 -4.61 6.97 -2.59
N LYS A 33 -5.59 7.56 -1.88
CA LYS A 33 -5.43 8.85 -1.20
C LYS A 33 -5.58 8.72 0.31
N GLN A 34 -4.54 9.09 1.05
CA GLN A 34 -4.61 9.23 2.50
C GLN A 34 -5.23 10.58 2.89
N CYS A 35 -6.29 10.54 3.69
CA CYS A 35 -6.89 11.70 4.32
C CYS A 35 -6.43 11.80 5.79
N ARG A 36 -6.41 13.02 6.31
CA ARG A 36 -5.83 13.31 7.63
C ARG A 36 -6.77 12.98 8.78
N ASP A 37 -8.06 13.16 8.57
CA ASP A 37 -9.11 13.02 9.56
C ASP A 37 -10.42 12.62 8.87
N GLU A 38 -11.44 12.37 9.69
CA GLU A 38 -12.76 11.97 9.25
C GLU A 38 -13.41 13.00 8.33
N ASN A 39 -13.30 14.29 8.67
CA ASN A 39 -13.88 15.38 7.88
C ASN A 39 -13.21 15.47 6.50
N GLY A 40 -11.89 15.37 6.45
CA GLY A 40 -11.13 15.35 5.20
C GLY A 40 -11.48 14.16 4.32
N PHE A 41 -11.76 13.00 4.92
CA PHE A 41 -12.23 11.83 4.20
C PHE A 41 -13.64 12.02 3.65
N LYS A 42 -14.58 12.55 4.45
CA LYS A 42 -15.94 12.88 3.99
C LYS A 42 -15.93 13.87 2.82
N CYS A 43 -15.18 14.96 2.94
CA CYS A 43 -15.02 15.93 1.86
C CYS A 43 -14.39 15.30 0.60
N HIS A 44 -13.45 14.38 0.77
CA HIS A 44 -12.88 13.63 -0.33
C HIS A 44 -13.91 12.75 -1.04
N CYS A 45 -14.73 11.99 -0.32
CA CYS A 45 -15.79 11.17 -0.90
C CYS A 45 -16.84 11.98 -1.68
N MET A 46 -17.06 13.24 -1.29
CA MET A 46 -17.97 14.16 -2.00
C MET A 46 -17.33 14.83 -3.23
N SER A 47 -16.01 14.71 -3.43
CA SER A 47 -15.32 15.38 -4.53
C SER A 47 -15.58 14.73 -5.89
N GLU A 48 -15.58 15.52 -6.95
CA GLU A 48 -15.80 15.05 -8.33
C GLU A 48 -14.79 13.97 -8.74
N SER A 49 -13.52 14.12 -8.34
CA SER A 49 -12.48 13.14 -8.66
C SER A 49 -12.75 11.76 -8.07
N HIS A 50 -13.27 11.71 -6.84
CA HIS A 50 -13.72 10.45 -6.23
C HIS A 50 -14.94 9.88 -6.94
N GLN A 51 -15.95 10.72 -7.22
CA GLN A 51 -17.17 10.29 -7.89
C GLN A 51 -16.88 9.71 -9.29
N ARG A 52 -15.97 10.31 -10.04
CA ARG A 52 -15.53 9.79 -11.35
C ARG A 52 -14.86 8.42 -11.23
N GLN A 53 -14.01 8.22 -10.22
CA GLN A 53 -13.43 6.89 -9.95
C GLN A 53 -14.49 5.85 -9.59
N MET A 54 -15.53 6.25 -8.85
CA MET A 54 -16.65 5.37 -8.52
C MET A 54 -17.52 5.02 -9.74
N GLN A 55 -17.65 5.91 -10.72
CA GLN A 55 -18.33 5.61 -11.98
C GLN A 55 -17.55 4.54 -12.78
N ILE A 56 -16.23 4.70 -12.91
CA ILE A 56 -15.36 3.71 -13.56
C ILE A 56 -15.45 2.35 -12.85
N PHE A 57 -15.51 2.36 -11.52
CA PHE A 57 -15.73 1.15 -10.74
C PHE A 57 -17.07 0.48 -11.03
N GLY A 58 -18.14 1.26 -11.16
CA GLY A 58 -19.46 0.75 -11.52
C GLY A 58 -19.49 0.03 -12.87
N GLU A 59 -18.69 0.49 -13.83
CA GLU A 59 -18.60 -0.11 -15.17
C GLU A 59 -17.83 -1.45 -15.16
N ASN A 60 -16.80 -1.59 -14.33
CA ASN A 60 -15.88 -2.73 -14.36
C ASN A 60 -15.44 -3.22 -12.97
N SER A 61 -16.40 -3.46 -12.07
CA SER A 61 -16.13 -3.79 -10.66
C SER A 61 -15.25 -5.04 -10.47
N ASN A 62 -15.50 -6.13 -11.22
CA ASN A 62 -14.77 -7.39 -11.02
C ASN A 62 -13.28 -7.23 -11.29
N ARG A 63 -12.93 -6.62 -12.43
CA ARG A 63 -11.53 -6.41 -12.82
C ARG A 63 -10.74 -5.61 -11.79
N ILE A 64 -11.36 -4.58 -11.19
CA ILE A 64 -10.70 -3.74 -10.20
C ILE A 64 -10.50 -4.50 -8.88
N VAL A 65 -11.51 -5.24 -8.43
CA VAL A 65 -11.42 -6.06 -7.20
C VAL A 65 -10.38 -7.17 -7.35
N ASP A 66 -10.37 -7.85 -8.50
CA ASP A 66 -9.42 -8.92 -8.79
C ASP A 66 -7.98 -8.39 -8.78
N GLY A 67 -7.73 -7.25 -9.45
CA GLY A 67 -6.42 -6.60 -9.45
C GLY A 67 -5.91 -6.24 -8.05
N TYR A 68 -6.78 -5.66 -7.20
CA TYR A 68 -6.39 -5.39 -5.81
C TYR A 68 -6.16 -6.66 -4.99
N SER A 69 -6.88 -7.74 -5.27
CA SER A 69 -6.72 -9.02 -4.58
C SER A 69 -5.39 -9.67 -4.92
N GLU A 70 -5.00 -9.66 -6.21
CA GLU A 70 -3.69 -10.15 -6.66
C GLU A 70 -2.54 -9.34 -6.05
N GLU A 71 -2.64 -8.01 -6.06
CA GLU A 71 -1.63 -7.13 -5.44
C GLU A 71 -1.48 -7.39 -3.93
N PHE A 72 -2.61 -7.59 -3.25
CA PHE A 72 -2.64 -7.91 -1.83
C PHE A 72 -1.97 -9.27 -1.57
N GLU A 73 -2.33 -10.31 -2.31
CA GLU A 73 -1.76 -11.65 -2.16
C GLU A 73 -0.24 -11.63 -2.34
N GLN A 74 0.25 -11.03 -3.41
CA GLN A 74 1.69 -10.93 -3.68
C GLN A 74 2.42 -10.20 -2.56
N SER A 75 1.90 -9.04 -2.15
CA SER A 75 2.49 -8.23 -1.07
C SER A 75 2.47 -8.98 0.28
N PHE A 76 1.40 -9.70 0.56
CA PHE A 76 1.24 -10.49 1.77
C PHE A 76 2.24 -11.66 1.81
N LEU A 77 2.33 -12.44 0.73
CA LEU A 77 3.29 -13.55 0.64
C LEU A 77 4.73 -13.05 0.73
N ASP A 78 5.05 -11.91 0.14
CA ASP A 78 6.37 -11.30 0.25
C ASP A 78 6.69 -10.81 1.66
N LEU A 79 5.72 -10.20 2.34
CA LEU A 79 5.86 -9.84 3.75
C LEU A 79 6.08 -11.08 4.61
N MET A 80 5.34 -12.16 4.37
CA MET A 80 5.52 -13.43 5.09
C MET A 80 6.91 -14.03 4.85
N LYS A 81 7.37 -14.11 3.60
CA LYS A 81 8.73 -14.59 3.26
C LYS A 81 9.82 -13.80 3.98
N ARG A 82 9.66 -12.47 4.11
CA ARG A 82 10.65 -11.59 4.73
C ARG A 82 10.61 -11.62 6.26
N SER A 83 9.43 -11.71 6.86
CA SER A 83 9.24 -11.73 8.32
C SER A 83 9.50 -13.11 8.95
N HIS A 84 9.24 -14.21 8.22
CA HIS A 84 9.38 -15.58 8.71
C HIS A 84 10.64 -16.30 8.20
N ARG A 85 11.74 -15.58 7.92
CA ARG A 85 13.01 -16.21 7.46
C ARG A 85 13.58 -17.28 8.40
N PHE A 86 13.13 -17.32 9.66
CA PHE A 86 13.58 -18.28 10.68
C PHE A 86 12.49 -19.25 11.19
N SER A 87 11.25 -19.18 10.69
CA SER A 87 10.23 -20.17 11.03
C SER A 87 10.52 -21.46 10.24
N ARG A 88 11.23 -22.38 10.89
CA ARG A 88 11.64 -23.71 10.38
C ARG A 88 10.43 -24.56 9.95
N GLY A 89 9.87 -24.31 8.77
CA GLY A 89 8.71 -25.07 8.29
C GLY A 89 8.44 -25.08 6.79
N LEU A 90 9.05 -24.22 5.98
CA LEU A 90 8.81 -24.16 4.52
C LEU A 90 10.08 -24.27 3.68
N GLN A 91 11.10 -24.96 4.19
CA GLN A 91 12.29 -25.29 3.41
C GLN A 91 12.35 -26.80 3.24
N ARG A 92 11.75 -27.31 2.16
CA ARG A 92 12.08 -28.61 1.53
C ARG A 92 11.14 -28.89 0.35
N VAL A 93 11.37 -28.31 -0.83
CA VAL A 93 11.08 -29.01 -2.11
C VAL A 93 11.91 -28.44 -3.28
N HIS A 94 13.21 -28.16 -3.13
CA HIS A 94 14.14 -28.12 -4.29
C HIS A 94 15.59 -28.09 -3.82
N GLN A 95 16.09 -29.23 -3.35
CA GLN A 95 17.51 -29.53 -3.45
C GLN A 95 17.61 -30.85 -4.21
N ARG A 96 17.52 -30.77 -5.55
CA ARG A 96 18.20 -31.78 -6.37
C ARG A 96 19.69 -31.54 -6.12
N PRO A 97 20.45 -32.51 -5.57
CA PRO A 97 21.88 -32.36 -5.50
C PRO A 97 22.44 -32.19 -6.92
N PRO A 98 23.43 -31.32 -7.16
CA PRO A 98 24.11 -31.27 -8.44
C PRO A 98 24.78 -32.64 -8.68
N PRO A 99 24.76 -33.19 -9.92
CA PRO A 99 25.52 -34.39 -10.22
C PRO A 99 27.00 -34.09 -10.00
N CYS A 100 27.63 -34.86 -9.11
CA CYS A 100 29.08 -34.87 -8.96
C CYS A 100 29.65 -35.55 -10.21
N SER A 101 30.04 -34.74 -11.20
CA SER A 101 30.86 -35.17 -12.32
C SER A 101 32.12 -34.31 -12.32
N TYR A 102 33.18 -34.82 -11.69
CA TYR A 102 34.53 -34.44 -12.03
C TYR A 102 35.32 -35.72 -12.23
N GLU A 103 35.37 -36.16 -13.49
CA GLU A 103 36.46 -36.99 -14.00
C GLU A 103 37.73 -36.13 -14.03
N PHE A 104 38.87 -36.69 -13.62
CA PHE A 104 40.06 -36.89 -14.46
C PHE A 104 41.21 -37.47 -13.63
N ASP A 105 41.92 -38.41 -14.27
CA ASP A 105 43.21 -39.09 -13.99
C ASP A 105 43.96 -38.87 -12.67
#